data_AF-A0AAP0R6N1-F1
#
_entry.id   AF-A0AAP0R6N1-F1
#
_cell.length_a   1.000
_cell.length_b   1.000
_cell.length_c   1.000
_cell.angle_alpha   90.00
_cell.angle_beta   90.00
_cell.angle_gamma   90.00
#
_symmetry.space_group_name_H-M   'P 1'
#
loop_
_entity.id
_entity.type
_entity.pdbx_description
1 polymer ?
#
loop_
_entity_poly.entity_id
_entity_poly.type
_entity_poly.pdbx_seq_one_letter_code
_entity_poly.pdbx_strand_id
1 'polypeptide(L)'
;MAKVSKVRRKSNSRHLKAAPYPLPSSSQKVLEDVHSKKKCSKAHERKDWENATCSVCLEFPHNAVLLLCSSYNKGCRPYMCATSCRYSNCLDQYKKAYTKVTSIESAQQGSMDHPSFNLGLGQPNEKTEVMELLCPLCRGQVKGWTVVDSAREYLNAKKRTCMQDNCSFVGNYKRLRKHVKAEHPLARPRRVDPTLEAKWKKS
;
A
#
# COMPACT_ATOMS: atom_id res chain seq x y z
N MET A 1 8.45 71.58 -34.86
CA MET A 1 9.46 72.13 -33.92
C MET A 1 9.77 71.02 -32.92
N ALA A 2 10.98 70.62 -32.55
CA ALA A 2 12.34 71.09 -32.80
C ALA A 2 13.29 69.88 -32.88
N LYS A 3 14.44 70.07 -33.55
CA LYS A 3 15.55 69.13 -33.78
C LYS A 3 16.60 69.26 -32.65
N VAL A 4 17.54 68.30 -32.62
CA VAL A 4 19.02 68.36 -32.35
C VAL A 4 19.44 67.04 -31.66
N SER A 5 20.05 66.03 -32.32
CA SER A 5 21.45 65.86 -32.83
C SER A 5 22.52 65.86 -31.72
N LYS A 6 23.59 65.05 -31.63
CA LYS A 6 24.35 64.09 -32.47
C LYS A 6 25.27 63.35 -31.45
N VAL A 7 25.83 62.15 -31.70
CA VAL A 7 27.24 61.96 -32.09
C VAL A 7 27.52 60.46 -32.31
N ARG A 8 28.40 60.23 -33.29
CA ARG A 8 28.85 59.04 -34.00
C ARG A 8 30.08 58.40 -33.36
N ARG A 9 30.29 57.08 -33.56
CA ARG A 9 31.57 56.33 -33.80
C ARG A 9 31.30 54.83 -33.52
N LYS A 10 31.79 53.82 -34.24
CA LYS A 10 32.59 53.66 -35.47
C LYS A 10 32.49 52.16 -35.83
N SER A 11 32.26 51.84 -37.10
CA SER A 11 32.31 50.46 -37.63
C SER A 11 33.70 49.86 -37.47
N ASN A 12 33.77 48.55 -37.22
CA ASN A 12 34.84 47.71 -37.73
C ASN A 12 34.27 46.34 -38.11
N SER A 13 34.15 46.15 -39.42
CA SER A 13 34.05 44.85 -40.09
C SER A 13 35.36 44.09 -39.86
N ARG A 14 35.29 42.85 -39.38
CA ARG A 14 36.22 41.78 -39.78
C ARG A 14 35.47 40.45 -39.86
N HIS A 15 35.32 40.00 -41.10
CA HIS A 15 35.01 38.62 -41.48
C HIS A 15 35.92 37.63 -40.76
N LEU A 16 35.37 36.58 -40.14
CA LEU A 16 36.00 35.26 -40.06
C LEU A 16 34.93 34.15 -39.98
N LYS A 17 34.73 33.51 -41.15
CA LYS A 17 34.29 32.13 -41.44
C LYS A 17 33.17 31.50 -40.58
N ALA A 18 32.05 31.24 -41.26
CA ALA A 18 31.10 30.21 -40.87
C ALA A 18 31.81 28.83 -40.78
N ALA A 19 31.63 28.14 -39.65
CA ALA A 19 32.02 26.74 -39.49
C ALA A 19 30.89 25.83 -40.02
N PRO A 20 31.16 24.82 -40.88
CA PRO A 20 30.11 24.01 -41.51
C PRO A 20 29.51 22.89 -40.65
N TYR A 21 29.76 22.84 -39.34
CA TYR A 21 29.37 21.69 -38.52
C TYR A 21 28.51 22.08 -37.31
N PRO A 22 27.29 21.53 -37.19
CA PRO A 22 26.53 21.61 -35.95
C PRO A 22 27.25 20.79 -34.87
N LEU A 23 27.71 21.45 -33.80
CA LEU A 23 28.14 20.77 -32.59
C LEU A 23 26.90 20.25 -31.84
N PRO A 24 26.87 18.98 -31.40
CA PRO A 24 25.71 18.43 -30.71
C PRO A 24 25.62 18.99 -29.29
N SER A 25 24.56 19.74 -29.00
CA SER A 25 24.16 20.15 -27.65
C SER A 25 23.80 18.92 -26.81
N SER A 26 24.77 18.43 -26.02
CA SER A 26 24.67 17.19 -25.25
C SER A 26 23.91 17.31 -23.92
N SER A 27 23.43 18.50 -23.53
CA SER A 27 22.81 18.71 -22.21
C SER A 27 21.29 18.56 -22.20
N GLN A 28 20.63 18.59 -23.35
CA GLN A 28 19.16 18.57 -23.44
C GLN A 28 18.57 17.13 -23.50
N LYS A 29 19.35 16.15 -24.01
CA LYS A 29 18.92 14.75 -24.13
C LYS A 29 18.87 14.01 -22.78
N VAL A 30 19.61 14.46 -21.77
CA VAL A 30 19.69 13.79 -20.45
C VAL A 30 18.44 14.10 -19.60
N LEU A 31 17.82 15.28 -19.76
CA LEU A 31 16.62 15.68 -19.02
C LEU A 31 15.35 15.00 -19.57
N GLU A 32 15.24 14.85 -20.89
CA GLU A 32 14.10 14.16 -21.52
C GLU A 32 14.09 12.65 -21.26
N ASP A 33 15.26 12.00 -21.19
CA ASP A 33 15.38 10.58 -20.89
C ASP A 33 14.96 10.26 -19.45
N VAL A 34 15.32 11.12 -18.49
CA VAL A 34 14.90 11.02 -17.09
C VAL A 34 13.41 11.27 -16.92
N HIS A 35 12.83 12.26 -17.62
CA HIS A 35 11.39 12.52 -17.59
C HIS A 35 10.56 11.40 -18.23
N SER A 36 11.06 10.81 -19.33
CA SER A 36 10.39 9.70 -20.02
C SER A 36 10.43 8.41 -19.18
N LYS A 37 11.56 8.09 -18.55
CA LYS A 37 11.68 6.97 -17.61
C LYS A 37 10.76 7.15 -16.39
N LYS A 38 10.70 8.35 -15.81
CA LYS A 38 9.83 8.68 -14.67
C LYS A 38 8.33 8.64 -15.02
N LYS A 39 7.96 8.95 -16.27
CA LYS A 39 6.58 8.84 -16.75
C LYS A 39 6.18 7.38 -16.99
N CYS A 40 7.09 6.58 -17.55
CA CYS A 40 6.89 5.15 -17.78
C CYS A 40 6.78 4.36 -16.46
N SER A 41 7.66 4.62 -15.50
CA SER A 41 7.60 3.97 -14.17
C SER A 41 6.32 4.30 -13.41
N LYS A 42 5.87 5.56 -13.44
CA LYS A 42 4.57 5.97 -12.88
C LYS A 42 3.37 5.29 -13.55
N ALA A 43 3.45 5.02 -14.86
CA ALA A 43 2.39 4.33 -15.58
C ALA A 43 2.30 2.86 -15.15
N HIS A 44 3.45 2.20 -14.96
CA HIS A 44 3.50 0.82 -14.47
C HIS A 44 3.01 0.70 -13.02
N GLU A 45 3.43 1.61 -12.13
CA GLU A 45 2.99 1.64 -10.73
C GLU A 45 1.46 1.83 -10.60
N ARG A 46 0.87 2.69 -11.42
CA ARG A 46 -0.59 2.90 -11.42
C ARG A 46 -1.36 1.65 -11.83
N LYS A 47 -0.82 0.89 -12.79
CA LYS A 47 -1.41 -0.37 -13.24
C LYS A 47 -1.41 -1.42 -12.13
N ASP A 48 -0.37 -1.44 -11.29
CA ASP A 48 -0.26 -2.35 -10.14
C ASP A 48 -1.32 -2.08 -9.06
N TRP A 49 -1.85 -0.86 -8.96
CA TRP A 49 -2.86 -0.49 -7.95
C TRP A 49 -4.29 -0.43 -8.49
N GLU A 50 -4.46 -0.53 -9.80
CA GLU A 50 -5.77 -0.42 -10.45
C GLU A 50 -6.71 -1.54 -9.98
N ASN A 51 -6.19 -2.77 -9.92
CA ASN A 51 -6.93 -3.97 -9.50
C ASN A 51 -6.60 -4.42 -8.07
N ALA A 52 -5.87 -3.60 -7.30
CA ALA A 52 -5.51 -3.93 -5.93
C ALA A 52 -6.76 -4.02 -5.05
N THR A 53 -7.00 -5.22 -4.52
CA THR A 53 -8.18 -5.55 -3.72
C THR A 53 -7.76 -6.08 -2.37
N CYS A 54 -8.44 -5.67 -1.31
CA CYS A 54 -8.18 -6.18 0.03
C CYS A 54 -8.87 -7.52 0.22
N SER A 55 -8.11 -8.57 0.57
CA SER A 55 -8.65 -9.93 0.73
C SER A 55 -9.69 -10.11 1.84
N VAL A 56 -9.84 -9.12 2.74
CA VAL A 56 -10.78 -9.19 3.86
C VAL A 56 -12.10 -8.45 3.56
N CYS A 57 -12.07 -7.28 2.90
CA CYS A 57 -13.29 -6.55 2.50
C CYS A 57 -13.70 -6.77 1.05
N LEU A 58 -12.84 -7.37 0.22
CA LEU A 58 -13.05 -7.53 -1.22
C LEU A 58 -13.22 -6.21 -1.98
N GLU A 59 -12.90 -5.10 -1.33
CA GLU A 59 -12.92 -3.74 -1.86
C GLU A 59 -11.50 -3.21 -2.01
N PHE A 60 -11.33 -2.13 -2.78
CA PHE A 60 -10.03 -1.46 -2.84
C PHE A 60 -9.61 -0.94 -1.44
N PRO A 61 -8.33 -1.09 -1.06
CA PRO A 61 -7.93 -0.84 0.32
C PRO A 61 -7.88 0.65 0.68
N HIS A 62 -8.46 1.00 1.82
CA HIS A 62 -8.33 2.33 2.42
C HIS A 62 -7.18 2.39 3.41
N ASN A 63 -6.50 3.53 3.47
CA ASN A 63 -5.25 3.69 4.21
C ASN A 63 -4.30 2.51 3.93
N ALA A 64 -4.10 2.22 2.64
CA ALA A 64 -3.51 0.97 2.19
C ALA A 64 -2.12 0.74 2.78
N VAL A 65 -1.84 -0.53 3.07
CA VAL A 65 -0.51 -1.07 3.37
C VAL A 65 -0.24 -2.25 2.45
N LEU A 66 1.02 -2.45 2.10
CA LEU A 66 1.49 -3.57 1.30
C LEU A 66 2.10 -4.62 2.23
N LEU A 67 1.68 -5.88 2.14
CA LEU A 67 2.34 -6.96 2.89
C LEU A 67 3.64 -7.38 2.20
N LEU A 68 4.69 -7.58 3.00
CA LEU A 68 6.02 -8.01 2.56
C LEU A 68 6.05 -9.52 2.38
N CYS A 69 5.49 -9.98 1.26
CA CYS A 69 5.44 -11.38 0.88
C CYS A 69 6.78 -11.88 0.32
N SER A 70 7.16 -13.12 0.65
CA SER A 70 8.32 -13.81 0.07
C SER A 70 8.27 -13.90 -1.47
N SER A 71 7.08 -13.89 -2.05
CA SER A 71 6.86 -13.93 -3.51
C SER A 71 6.73 -12.55 -4.16
N TYR A 72 7.18 -11.48 -3.49
CA TYR A 72 7.14 -10.11 -4.03
C TYR A 72 7.80 -9.98 -5.41
N ASN A 73 8.95 -10.63 -5.59
CA ASN A 73 9.68 -10.63 -6.87
C ASN A 73 8.94 -11.36 -7.99
N LYS A 74 7.95 -12.21 -7.65
CA LYS A 74 7.06 -12.88 -8.61
C LYS A 74 5.80 -12.06 -8.92
N GLY A 75 5.76 -10.80 -8.49
CA GLY A 75 4.61 -9.90 -8.68
C GLY A 75 3.54 -9.99 -7.59
N CYS A 76 3.77 -10.73 -6.49
CA CYS A 76 2.80 -10.79 -5.40
C CYS A 76 2.79 -9.48 -4.61
N ARG A 77 1.77 -8.64 -4.85
CA ARG A 77 1.59 -7.33 -4.21
C ARG A 77 0.28 -7.24 -3.41
N PRO A 78 0.18 -7.96 -2.28
CA PRO A 78 -1.02 -7.97 -1.45
C PRO A 78 -1.21 -6.64 -0.70
N TYR A 79 -2.24 -5.89 -1.06
CA TYR A 79 -2.64 -4.68 -0.33
C TYR A 79 -3.77 -4.96 0.66
N MET A 80 -3.74 -4.29 1.82
CA MET A 80 -4.77 -4.41 2.85
C MET A 80 -5.19 -3.05 3.43
N CYS A 81 -6.41 -2.98 3.96
CA CYS A 81 -6.86 -1.80 4.72
C CYS A 81 -6.20 -1.75 6.10
N ALA A 82 -5.47 -0.68 6.39
CA ALA A 82 -4.94 -0.40 7.73
C ALA A 82 -5.67 0.81 8.35
N THR A 83 -6.98 0.68 8.56
CA THR A 83 -7.85 1.72 9.14
C THR A 83 -8.20 1.39 10.58
N SER A 84 -8.70 2.35 11.37
CA SER A 84 -9.15 2.06 12.74
C SER A 84 -10.41 1.17 12.81
N CYS A 85 -10.75 0.70 14.02
CA CYS A 85 -11.88 -0.20 14.30
C CYS A 85 -13.27 0.33 13.94
N ARG A 86 -13.41 1.65 13.74
CA ARG A 86 -14.65 2.27 13.23
C ARG A 86 -14.84 2.06 11.72
N TYR A 87 -13.85 1.43 11.08
CA TYR A 87 -13.82 1.08 9.66
C TYR A 87 -13.45 -0.41 9.52
N SER A 88 -13.14 -0.84 8.29
CA SER A 88 -12.90 -2.23 7.93
C SER A 88 -11.75 -2.92 8.68
N ASN A 89 -10.84 -2.17 9.31
CA ASN A 89 -9.65 -2.59 10.08
C ASN A 89 -9.06 -3.96 9.68
N CYS A 90 -8.83 -4.16 8.39
CA CYS A 90 -8.60 -5.48 7.82
C CYS A 90 -7.26 -6.08 8.23
N LEU A 91 -6.21 -5.25 8.32
CA LEU A 91 -4.89 -5.69 8.76
C LEU A 91 -4.92 -6.31 10.17
N ASP A 92 -5.65 -5.68 11.10
CA ASP A 92 -5.74 -6.21 12.47
C ASP A 92 -6.53 -7.51 12.52
N GLN A 93 -7.55 -7.67 11.67
CA GLN A 93 -8.29 -8.92 11.57
C GLN A 93 -7.45 -10.04 10.97
N TYR A 94 -6.69 -9.72 9.94
CA TYR A 94 -5.73 -10.64 9.35
C TYR A 94 -4.77 -11.15 10.42
N LYS A 95 -4.11 -10.27 11.17
CA LYS A 95 -3.24 -10.68 12.28
C LYS A 95 -3.96 -11.55 13.31
N LYS A 96 -5.17 -11.15 13.72
CA LYS A 96 -5.97 -11.88 14.70
C LYS A 96 -6.36 -13.29 14.24
N ALA A 97 -6.59 -13.48 12.94
CA ALA A 97 -6.91 -14.80 12.41
C ALA A 97 -5.72 -15.75 12.56
N TYR A 98 -4.52 -15.29 12.20
CA TYR A 98 -3.30 -16.09 12.37
C TYR A 98 -2.93 -16.29 13.84
N THR A 99 -3.18 -15.29 14.71
CA THR A 99 -2.95 -15.47 16.15
C THR A 99 -3.79 -16.57 16.77
N LYS A 100 -5.05 -16.70 16.33
CA LYS A 100 -5.97 -17.73 16.83
C LYS A 100 -5.61 -19.12 16.32
N VAL A 101 -5.18 -19.26 15.08
CA VAL A 101 -4.84 -20.56 14.48
C VAL A 101 -3.61 -21.17 15.16
N THR A 102 -2.54 -20.40 15.36
CA THR A 102 -1.34 -20.92 16.02
C THR A 102 -1.60 -21.33 17.48
N SER A 103 -2.50 -20.62 18.19
CA SER A 103 -2.90 -21.02 19.54
C SER A 103 -3.67 -22.35 19.58
N ILE A 104 -4.35 -22.73 18.50
CA ILE A 104 -5.06 -24.01 18.38
C ILE A 104 -4.05 -25.13 18.05
N GLU A 105 -3.09 -24.88 17.16
CA GLU A 105 -2.01 -25.83 16.86
C GLU A 105 -1.16 -26.14 18.10
N SER A 106 -0.85 -25.13 18.93
CA SER A 106 -0.10 -25.34 20.19
C SER A 106 -0.90 -26.10 21.26
N ALA A 107 -2.24 -26.03 21.23
CA ALA A 107 -3.10 -26.73 22.18
C ALA A 107 -3.38 -28.20 21.79
N GLN A 108 -3.14 -28.57 20.53
CA GLN A 108 -3.33 -29.94 20.02
C GLN A 108 -2.08 -30.83 20.14
N GLN A 109 -0.95 -30.31 20.62
CA GLN A 109 0.27 -31.10 20.87
C GLN A 109 0.37 -31.71 22.28
N GLY A 110 -0.74 -31.81 23.02
CA GLY A 110 -0.79 -32.47 24.33
C GLY A 110 -1.62 -33.76 24.31
N SER A 111 -1.05 -34.88 23.83
CA SER A 111 -1.33 -36.29 24.24
C SER A 111 -0.99 -37.31 23.13
N MET A 112 0.12 -38.06 23.27
CA MET A 112 0.24 -39.53 23.17
C MET A 112 1.71 -39.96 23.41
N ASP A 113 1.94 -41.08 24.09
CA ASP A 113 3.17 -41.55 24.74
C ASP A 113 4.38 -41.93 23.82
N HIS A 114 5.59 -41.41 24.16
CA HIS A 114 7.01 -41.92 24.17
C HIS A 114 7.55 -43.02 23.18
N PRO A 115 8.89 -43.22 22.90
CA PRO A 115 10.14 -42.52 23.36
C PRO A 115 11.14 -41.95 22.31
N SER A 116 12.02 -41.06 22.85
CA SER A 116 13.44 -40.81 22.53
C SER A 116 13.80 -40.05 21.25
N PHE A 117 14.33 -38.81 21.37
CA PHE A 117 15.77 -38.47 21.26
C PHE A 117 16.08 -37.10 21.93
N ASN A 118 16.88 -37.17 23.00
CA ASN A 118 17.79 -36.21 23.64
C ASN A 118 17.48 -34.72 23.91
N LEU A 119 17.89 -34.36 25.14
CA LEU A 119 17.86 -33.08 25.85
C LEU A 119 18.66 -31.95 25.21
N GLY A 120 18.15 -30.73 25.38
CA GLY A 120 18.92 -29.49 25.43
C GLY A 120 18.18 -28.44 26.25
N LEU A 121 18.57 -28.31 27.52
CA LEU A 121 18.12 -27.26 28.46
C LEU A 121 18.46 -25.86 27.90
N GLY A 122 17.50 -24.93 27.88
CA GLY A 122 17.79 -23.52 27.56
C GLY A 122 16.55 -22.61 27.55
N GLN A 123 16.31 -21.95 28.69
CA GLN A 123 15.64 -20.65 28.95
C GLN A 123 14.44 -20.16 28.10
N PRO A 124 13.41 -19.56 28.74
CA PRO A 124 12.38 -18.81 28.03
C PRO A 124 13.00 -17.50 27.50
N ASN A 125 13.51 -17.55 26.27
CA ASN A 125 13.89 -16.36 25.55
C ASN A 125 12.62 -15.73 24.98
N GLU A 126 12.40 -14.45 25.24
CA GLU A 126 11.38 -13.58 24.63
C GLU A 126 11.60 -13.42 23.11
N LYS A 127 11.65 -14.54 22.39
CA LYS A 127 11.36 -14.54 20.97
C LYS A 127 9.85 -14.54 20.90
N THR A 128 9.27 -13.35 20.78
CA THR A 128 7.99 -13.17 20.11
C THR A 128 7.97 -14.17 18.96
N GLU A 129 7.23 -15.27 19.09
CA GLU A 129 6.98 -16.19 18.00
C GLU A 129 6.46 -15.31 16.87
N VAL A 130 7.29 -15.06 15.88
CA VAL A 130 6.88 -14.35 14.67
C VAL A 130 5.96 -15.34 13.98
N MET A 131 4.70 -15.31 14.39
CA MET A 131 3.62 -16.10 13.84
C MET A 131 3.74 -15.96 12.34
N GLU A 132 3.99 -17.07 11.64
CA GLU A 132 4.25 -17.03 10.21
C GLU A 132 2.96 -16.67 9.48
N LEU A 133 2.70 -15.37 9.37
CA LEU A 133 1.56 -14.83 8.65
C LEU A 133 1.68 -15.29 7.19
N LEU A 134 0.65 -15.92 6.63
CA LEU A 134 0.66 -16.36 5.23
C LEU A 134 -0.01 -15.34 4.33
N CYS A 135 0.55 -15.12 3.15
CA CYS A 135 0.04 -14.17 2.19
C CYS A 135 -1.35 -14.62 1.71
N PRO A 136 -2.36 -13.73 1.72
CA PRO A 136 -3.70 -14.08 1.27
C PRO A 136 -3.79 -14.39 -0.23
N LEU A 137 -2.81 -13.97 -1.03
CA LEU A 137 -2.82 -14.16 -2.49
C LEU A 137 -2.10 -15.44 -2.93
N CYS A 138 -0.93 -15.72 -2.37
CA CYS A 138 -0.08 -16.83 -2.81
C CYS A 138 0.29 -17.82 -1.71
N ARG A 139 -0.22 -17.64 -0.49
CA ARG A 139 0.10 -18.44 0.70
C ARG A 139 1.58 -18.46 1.10
N GLY A 140 2.42 -17.62 0.50
CA GLY A 140 3.82 -17.46 0.90
C GLY A 140 3.98 -16.66 2.20
N GLN A 141 5.08 -16.87 2.92
CA GLN A 141 5.36 -16.18 4.19
C GLN A 141 5.36 -14.65 4.06
N VAL A 142 4.75 -13.98 5.04
CA VAL A 142 4.70 -12.53 5.19
C VAL A 142 5.58 -12.13 6.37
N LYS A 143 6.61 -11.32 6.09
CA LYS A 143 7.57 -10.87 7.11
C LYS A 143 7.13 -9.59 7.83
N GLY A 144 6.17 -8.87 7.26
CA GLY A 144 5.72 -7.58 7.78
C GLY A 144 4.84 -6.84 6.77
N TRP A 145 4.64 -5.55 6.98
CA TRP A 145 3.92 -4.68 6.06
C TRP A 145 4.60 -3.31 5.98
N THR A 146 4.44 -2.64 4.84
CA THR A 146 4.98 -1.30 4.60
C THR A 146 3.93 -0.37 4.02
N VAL A 147 4.21 0.92 4.10
CA VAL A 147 3.41 1.96 3.46
C VAL A 147 4.08 2.32 2.14
N VAL A 148 3.30 2.24 1.05
CA VAL A 148 3.67 2.82 -0.23
C VAL A 148 2.79 4.04 -0.43
N ASP A 149 3.34 5.23 -0.17
CA ASP A 149 2.54 6.48 -0.09
C ASP A 149 1.80 6.78 -1.40
N SER A 150 2.46 6.61 -2.54
CA SER A 150 1.84 6.78 -3.86
C SER A 150 0.64 5.85 -4.08
N ALA A 151 0.77 4.58 -3.67
CA ALA A 151 -0.32 3.60 -3.72
C ALA A 151 -1.47 4.00 -2.79
N ARG A 152 -1.14 4.42 -1.56
CA ARG A 152 -2.12 4.84 -0.56
C ARG A 152 -2.90 6.06 -1.03
N GLU A 153 -2.22 7.07 -1.59
CA GLU A 153 -2.86 8.26 -2.13
C GLU A 153 -3.82 7.91 -3.27
N TYR A 154 -3.37 7.08 -4.22
CA TYR A 154 -4.18 6.61 -5.33
C TYR A 154 -5.44 5.86 -4.87
N LEU A 155 -5.28 4.89 -3.98
CA LEU A 155 -6.38 4.06 -3.48
C LEU A 155 -7.34 4.86 -2.59
N ASN A 156 -6.84 5.80 -1.80
CA ASN A 156 -7.69 6.69 -1.00
C ASN A 156 -8.50 7.69 -1.83
N ALA A 157 -8.06 7.99 -3.06
CA ALA A 157 -8.75 8.88 -3.98
C ALA A 157 -9.97 8.22 -4.65
N LYS A 158 -9.95 6.89 -4.82
CA LYS A 158 -11.09 6.12 -5.33
C LYS A 158 -12.33 6.33 -4.44
N LYS A 159 -13.50 6.37 -5.07
CA LYS A 159 -14.79 6.55 -4.38
C LYS A 159 -15.44 5.18 -4.16
N ARG A 160 -16.01 4.97 -2.96
CA ARG A 160 -16.84 3.79 -2.65
C ARG A 160 -18.02 4.17 -1.77
N THR A 161 -18.96 3.26 -1.66
CA THR A 161 -20.13 3.36 -0.78
C THR A 161 -19.72 3.14 0.68
N CYS A 162 -20.50 3.72 1.60
CA CYS A 162 -20.42 3.41 3.01
C CYS A 162 -20.64 1.91 3.23
N MET A 163 -19.90 1.31 4.16
CA MET A 163 -20.02 -0.11 4.49
C MET A 163 -21.08 -0.40 5.55
N GLN A 164 -21.79 0.63 6.02
CA GLN A 164 -22.85 0.45 7.00
C GLN A 164 -24.14 0.06 6.29
N ASP A 165 -24.85 -0.92 6.85
CA ASP A 165 -26.14 -1.37 6.31
C ASP A 165 -27.11 -0.20 6.14
N ASN A 166 -27.85 -0.20 5.04
CA ASN A 166 -28.82 0.83 4.65
C ASN A 166 -28.23 2.25 4.47
N CYS A 167 -26.91 2.40 4.33
CA CYS A 167 -26.30 3.70 4.04
C CYS A 167 -25.88 3.81 2.56
N SER A 168 -26.44 4.81 1.87
CA SER A 168 -26.18 5.08 0.44
C SER A 168 -25.08 6.14 0.20
N PHE A 169 -24.38 6.60 1.24
CA PHE A 169 -23.35 7.62 1.09
C PHE A 169 -22.16 7.11 0.25
N VAL A 170 -21.72 7.89 -0.73
CA VAL A 170 -20.56 7.57 -1.59
C VAL A 170 -19.51 8.66 -1.48
N GLY A 171 -18.25 8.26 -1.26
CA GLY A 171 -17.15 9.20 -1.14
C GLY A 171 -15.77 8.56 -1.23
N ASN A 172 -14.75 9.41 -1.32
CA ASN A 172 -13.36 8.98 -1.13
C ASN A 172 -13.07 8.71 0.36
N TYR A 173 -11.90 8.17 0.67
CA TYR A 173 -11.58 7.79 2.06
C TYR A 173 -11.74 8.96 3.05
N LYS A 174 -11.27 10.16 2.70
CA LYS A 174 -11.37 11.34 3.59
C LYS A 174 -12.83 11.72 3.87
N ARG A 175 -13.70 11.68 2.86
CA ARG A 175 -15.14 11.97 3.01
C ARG A 175 -15.86 10.87 3.78
N LEU A 176 -15.62 9.62 3.45
CA LEU A 176 -16.18 8.46 4.16
C LEU A 176 -15.79 8.46 5.64
N ARG A 177 -14.54 8.81 5.95
CA ARG A 177 -14.07 8.93 7.34
C ARG A 177 -14.86 9.97 8.13
N LYS A 178 -15.16 11.11 7.52
CA LYS A 178 -15.97 12.16 8.16
C LYS A 178 -17.42 11.70 8.34
N HIS A 179 -18.00 11.14 7.27
CA HIS A 179 -19.37 10.65 7.26
C HIS A 179 -19.61 9.58 8.33
N VAL A 180 -18.79 8.51 8.37
CA VAL A 180 -18.92 7.44 9.37
C VAL A 180 -18.76 7.98 10.78
N LYS A 181 -17.88 8.97 11.00
CA LYS A 181 -17.72 9.58 12.33
C LYS A 181 -18.97 10.35 12.79
N ALA A 182 -19.70 10.98 11.87
CA ALA A 182 -20.89 11.79 12.16
C ALA A 182 -22.16 10.93 12.24
N GLU A 183 -22.43 10.14 11.20
CA GLU A 183 -23.70 9.41 11.04
C GLU A 183 -23.67 8.02 11.69
N HIS A 184 -22.47 7.46 11.88
CA HIS A 184 -22.28 6.10 12.36
C HIS A 184 -21.25 6.01 13.50
N PRO A 185 -21.37 6.80 14.58
CA PRO A 185 -20.36 6.92 15.62
C PRO A 185 -20.08 5.59 16.36
N LEU A 186 -21.09 4.73 16.43
CA LEU A 186 -21.03 3.41 17.08
C LEU A 186 -20.80 2.25 16.08
N ALA A 187 -20.70 2.54 14.78
CA ALA A 187 -20.52 1.49 13.79
C ALA A 187 -19.22 0.73 14.04
N ARG A 188 -19.38 -0.60 14.05
CA ARG A 188 -18.28 -1.56 14.01
C ARG A 188 -18.62 -2.54 12.89
N PRO A 189 -18.33 -2.20 11.62
CA PRO A 189 -18.81 -2.95 10.45
C PRO A 189 -18.44 -4.44 10.41
N ARG A 190 -17.58 -4.89 11.32
CA ARG A 190 -17.13 -6.28 11.40
C ARG A 190 -17.17 -6.86 12.81
N ARG A 191 -17.90 -6.22 13.73
CA ARG A 191 -18.20 -6.86 15.01
C ARG A 191 -19.25 -7.93 14.73
N VAL A 192 -18.89 -9.19 14.92
CA VAL A 192 -19.83 -10.30 14.86
C VAL A 192 -20.83 -10.14 16.01
N ASP A 193 -22.11 -10.34 15.74
CA ASP A 193 -23.13 -10.40 16.77
C ASP A 193 -22.84 -11.61 17.68
N PRO A 194 -22.66 -11.41 19.00
CA PRO A 194 -22.38 -12.51 19.93
C PRO A 194 -23.43 -13.63 19.90
N THR A 195 -24.68 -13.30 19.61
CA THR A 195 -25.77 -14.27 19.53
C THR A 195 -25.63 -15.18 18.31
N LEU A 196 -25.21 -14.62 17.17
CA LEU A 196 -24.90 -15.39 15.96
C LEU A 196 -23.64 -16.23 16.15
N GLU A 197 -22.60 -15.66 16.77
CA GLU A 197 -21.37 -16.41 17.08
C GLU A 197 -21.66 -17.62 17.98
N ALA A 198 -22.51 -17.45 19.00
CA ALA A 198 -22.90 -18.54 19.88
C ALA A 198 -23.73 -19.62 19.16
N LYS A 199 -24.59 -19.24 18.20
CA LYS A 199 -25.31 -20.21 17.37
C LYS A 199 -24.35 -21.00 16.47
N TRP A 200 -23.38 -20.34 15.83
CA TRP A 200 -22.38 -21.01 14.99
C TRP A 200 -21.47 -21.95 15.77
N LYS A 201 -21.15 -21.65 17.03
CA LYS A 201 -20.36 -22.57 17.89
C LYS A 201 -21.14 -23.79 18.39
N LYS A 202 -22.48 -23.75 18.31
CA LYS A 202 -23.38 -24.82 18.73
C LYS A 202 -23.86 -25.70 17.57
N SER A 203 -23.54 -25.33 16.33
CA SER A 203 -23.85 -26.08 15.11
C SER A 203 -22.65 -26.91 14.70
#